data_AF-A0A9E5T480-F1
#
_entry.id   AF-A0A9E5T480-F1
#
_cell.length_a   1.000
_cell.length_b   1.000
_cell.length_c   1.000
_cell.angle_alpha   90.00
_cell.angle_beta   90.00
_cell.angle_gamma   90.00
#
_symmetry.space_group_name_H-M   'P 1'
#
loop_
_entity.id
_entity.type
_entity.pdbx_description
1 polymer ?
#
loop_
_entity_poly.entity_id
_entity_poly.type
_entity_poly.pdbx_seq_one_letter_code
_entity_poly.pdbx_strand_id
1 'polypeptide(L)'
;MAEPSSASPTSAEPLGPEAASKTPGNAALTQERCKGLFYCRPSRRCAVLLLGLLGLLLTAGLAFAALQAVPKLQAQVTDLAGLLTPEEKASLTAKLAQLEQDTGSQVAVLLVDSTEPEDIAAYAIRVVDNWKLGREDVDDGVLFIVALKDKRMRFEIGYGLEGAIPDARAKRIIDTIVAPHFRQGDFAAGIDAGISAIDALVRGENLPEPQRRSGDDELNIAGMLPVILIVSLVLGGLLRSIMGTLPGALTTGAITGVIAWLLVGILGSAIVVGLIAFAISLLNSGRSGIWTSGGGFGGGGGFGGGGFGGGGFGGGGGGFGGGGASGGW
;
A
#
# COMPACT_ATOMS: atom_id res chain seq x y z
N MET A 1 2.15 50.18 -28.17
CA MET A 1 3.47 50.71 -28.59
C MET A 1 4.41 50.47 -27.41
N ALA A 2 5.52 49.76 -27.49
CA ALA A 2 6.18 48.93 -28.50
C ALA A 2 7.25 48.14 -27.74
N GLU A 3 7.56 46.91 -28.17
CA GLU A 3 8.83 46.24 -27.83
C GLU A 3 10.03 47.10 -28.27
N PRO A 4 11.22 46.89 -27.71
CA PRO A 4 12.20 45.98 -28.34
C PRO A 4 13.03 45.24 -27.23
N SER A 5 14.03 44.38 -27.43
CA SER A 5 14.98 44.18 -28.51
C SER A 5 15.72 42.84 -28.27
N SER A 6 16.07 42.20 -29.38
CA SER A 6 16.84 40.98 -29.58
C SER A 6 18.32 41.02 -29.13
N ALA A 7 18.87 39.81 -28.95
CA ALA A 7 20.12 39.26 -29.53
C ALA A 7 21.17 38.75 -28.53
N SER A 8 21.51 37.46 -28.62
CA SER A 8 22.86 36.99 -29.02
C SER A 8 22.95 35.45 -29.04
N PRO A 9 23.65 34.84 -30.02
CA PRO A 9 23.79 33.39 -30.21
C PRO A 9 25.18 32.87 -29.80
N THR A 10 25.33 31.57 -29.54
CA THR A 10 26.62 30.88 -29.66
C THR A 10 26.40 29.41 -30.02
N SER A 11 26.60 29.10 -31.29
CA SER A 11 26.79 27.77 -31.84
C SER A 11 28.17 27.76 -32.52
N ALA A 12 29.04 26.84 -32.13
CA ALA A 12 30.27 26.48 -32.85
C ALA A 12 30.19 24.96 -33.05
N GLU A 13 29.88 24.49 -34.26
CA GLU A 13 30.77 24.20 -35.39
C GLU A 13 31.48 22.83 -35.31
N PRO A 14 31.71 22.19 -36.46
CA PRO A 14 31.50 20.77 -36.63
C PRO A 14 32.78 20.00 -36.98
N LEU A 15 32.58 18.69 -37.05
CA LEU A 15 33.52 17.64 -37.42
C LEU A 15 33.90 17.64 -38.91
N GLY A 16 35.17 17.31 -39.15
CA GLY A 16 35.68 16.63 -40.36
C GLY A 16 36.71 17.44 -41.17
N PRO A 17 37.46 16.82 -42.10
CA PRO A 17 37.52 15.40 -42.47
C PRO A 17 38.98 14.87 -42.63
N GLU A 18 39.09 13.66 -43.19
CA GLU A 18 39.98 13.34 -44.33
C GLU A 18 41.01 12.19 -44.14
N ALA A 19 40.79 11.16 -44.97
CA ALA A 19 41.73 10.28 -45.71
C ALA A 19 42.86 9.55 -44.96
N ALA A 20 42.90 8.22 -44.93
CA ALA A 20 43.01 7.24 -46.02
C ALA A 20 44.43 6.97 -46.55
N SER A 21 44.80 5.69 -46.45
CA SER A 21 45.67 4.89 -47.33
C SER A 21 47.19 5.07 -47.27
N LYS A 22 47.90 3.99 -46.88
CA LYS A 22 48.75 3.16 -47.78
C LYS A 22 49.72 2.28 -46.96
N THR A 23 49.60 0.97 -47.13
CA THR A 23 50.70 -0.03 -47.02
C THR A 23 51.60 0.10 -48.26
N PRO A 24 52.91 -0.29 -48.25
CA PRO A 24 53.40 -1.67 -48.06
C PRO A 24 54.65 -1.73 -47.11
N GLY A 25 54.95 -2.83 -46.42
CA GLY A 25 55.64 -4.01 -46.96
C GLY A 25 57.17 -3.90 -46.83
N ASN A 26 57.78 -4.66 -45.91
CA ASN A 26 58.97 -5.51 -46.16
C ASN A 26 59.70 -5.94 -44.87
N ALA A 27 60.14 -7.21 -44.91
CA ALA A 27 61.39 -7.76 -44.38
C ALA A 27 61.69 -7.51 -42.89
N ALA A 28 61.53 -8.54 -42.05
CA ALA A 28 62.63 -9.45 -41.68
C ALA A 28 63.75 -8.74 -40.91
N LEU A 29 63.99 -9.18 -39.68
CA LEU A 29 65.30 -9.50 -39.09
C LEU A 29 65.18 -9.64 -37.55
N THR A 30 65.33 -10.90 -37.11
CA THR A 30 66.21 -11.32 -36.01
C THR A 30 66.19 -10.55 -34.68
N GLN A 31 65.56 -11.18 -33.68
CA GLN A 31 66.18 -11.63 -32.43
C GLN A 31 67.61 -11.13 -32.16
N GLU A 32 67.80 -10.37 -31.07
CA GLU A 32 68.77 -10.61 -29.98
C GLU A 32 68.86 -9.36 -29.06
N ARG A 33 68.63 -9.61 -27.76
CA ARG A 33 69.37 -9.04 -26.62
C ARG A 33 69.36 -7.52 -26.32
N CYS A 34 68.70 -7.17 -25.20
CA CYS A 34 69.32 -6.80 -23.90
C CYS A 34 68.29 -6.01 -23.06
N LYS A 35 67.70 -6.63 -22.04
CA LYS A 35 68.10 -6.54 -20.61
C LYS A 35 67.81 -5.18 -19.96
N GLY A 36 66.88 -5.17 -19.01
CA GLY A 36 66.92 -4.14 -17.96
C GLY A 36 65.63 -3.75 -17.24
N LEU A 37 64.52 -4.49 -17.30
CA LEU A 37 63.42 -4.25 -16.35
C LEU A 37 63.70 -5.02 -15.07
N PHE A 38 64.03 -4.28 -14.01
CA PHE A 38 64.00 -4.73 -12.61
C PHE A 38 62.59 -5.21 -12.25
N TYR A 39 62.25 -6.45 -12.61
CA TYR A 39 61.15 -7.17 -11.99
C TYR A 39 61.70 -7.84 -10.74
N CYS A 40 61.55 -7.17 -9.61
CA CYS A 40 61.77 -7.76 -8.29
C CYS A 40 60.85 -8.97 -8.18
N ARG A 41 61.41 -10.17 -8.33
CA ARG A 41 60.68 -11.44 -8.28
C ARG A 41 60.14 -11.58 -6.85
N PRO A 42 58.82 -11.45 -6.60
CA PRO A 42 58.30 -11.54 -5.25
C PRO A 42 58.64 -12.93 -4.72
N SER A 43 59.32 -12.98 -3.57
CA SER A 43 59.67 -14.24 -2.93
C SER A 43 58.37 -15.03 -2.72
N ARG A 44 58.42 -16.37 -2.86
CA ARG A 44 57.23 -17.24 -2.69
C ARG A 44 56.49 -16.98 -1.36
N ARG A 45 57.20 -16.46 -0.34
CA ARG A 45 56.66 -16.07 0.96
C ARG A 45 55.80 -14.80 0.91
N CYS A 46 56.17 -13.79 0.11
CA CYS A 46 55.37 -12.58 -0.09
C CYS A 46 54.08 -12.86 -0.87
N ALA A 47 54.11 -13.76 -1.87
CA ALA A 47 52.93 -14.13 -2.63
C ALA A 47 51.90 -14.90 -1.78
N VAL A 48 52.36 -15.81 -0.91
CA VAL A 48 51.49 -16.55 0.03
C VAL A 48 50.89 -15.62 1.09
N LEU A 49 51.65 -14.67 1.61
CA LEU A 49 51.14 -13.66 2.55
C LEU A 49 50.11 -12.72 1.91
N LEU A 50 50.35 -12.27 0.68
CA LEU A 50 49.39 -11.44 -0.07
C LEU A 50 48.10 -12.19 -0.42
N LEU A 51 48.18 -13.46 -0.83
CA LEU A 51 47.00 -14.30 -1.07
C LEU A 51 46.24 -14.60 0.22
N GLY A 52 46.95 -14.81 1.34
CA GLY A 52 46.33 -14.98 2.66
C GLY A 52 45.62 -13.72 3.16
N LEU A 53 46.25 -12.55 2.97
CA LEU A 53 45.64 -11.26 3.35
C LEU A 53 44.44 -10.90 2.47
N LEU A 54 44.53 -11.19 1.16
CA LEU A 54 43.42 -11.01 0.22
C LEU A 54 42.26 -11.97 0.54
N GLY A 55 42.54 -13.22 0.91
CA GLY A 55 41.54 -14.17 1.40
C GLY A 55 40.89 -13.75 2.72
N LEU A 56 41.64 -13.12 3.63
CA LEU A 56 41.12 -12.57 4.88
C LEU A 56 40.24 -11.31 4.65
N LEU A 57 40.62 -10.46 3.69
CA LEU A 57 39.82 -9.30 3.29
C LEU A 57 38.53 -9.69 2.55
N LEU A 58 38.54 -10.76 1.74
CA LEU A 58 37.35 -11.27 1.06
C LEU A 58 36.37 -11.97 2.01
N THR A 59 36.84 -12.57 3.10
CA THR A 59 35.97 -13.19 4.12
C THR A 59 35.39 -12.17 5.10
N ALA A 60 36.09 -11.06 5.36
CA ALA A 60 35.59 -9.97 6.21
C ALA A 60 34.42 -9.18 5.58
N GLY A 61 34.25 -9.20 4.26
CA GLY A 61 33.19 -8.47 3.55
C GLY A 61 31.80 -9.13 3.54
N LEU A 62 31.66 -10.36 4.05
CA LEU A 62 30.43 -11.17 3.90
C LEU A 62 29.54 -11.23 5.16
N ALA A 63 29.89 -10.51 6.24
CA ALA A 63 29.13 -10.53 7.49
C ALA A 63 28.17 -9.35 7.67
N PHE A 64 27.64 -8.78 6.57
CA PHE A 64 26.47 -7.91 6.69
C PHE A 64 25.25 -8.80 6.92
N ALA A 65 24.78 -8.85 8.17
CA ALA A 65 23.48 -9.43 8.50
C ALA A 65 22.41 -8.71 7.65
N ALA A 66 21.68 -9.47 6.84
CA ALA A 66 20.60 -8.92 6.04
C ALA A 66 19.51 -8.35 6.97
N LEU A 67 18.97 -7.17 6.63
CA LEU A 67 17.86 -6.56 7.37
C LEU A 67 16.64 -7.46 7.33
N GLN A 68 15.76 -7.32 8.34
CA GLN A 68 14.51 -8.05 8.34
C GLN A 68 13.63 -7.61 7.18
N ALA A 69 12.94 -8.57 6.57
CA ALA A 69 11.99 -8.29 5.51
C ALA A 69 10.76 -7.56 6.10
N VAL A 70 10.22 -6.61 5.34
CA VAL A 70 8.93 -6.01 5.68
C VAL A 70 7.82 -6.93 5.17
N PRO A 71 6.94 -7.43 6.05
CA PRO A 71 5.81 -8.25 5.62
C PRO A 71 4.86 -7.46 4.73
N LYS A 72 4.10 -8.16 3.87
CA LYS A 72 3.04 -7.50 3.09
C LYS A 72 1.84 -7.21 4.01
N LEU A 73 1.28 -6.01 3.90
CA LEU A 73 0.03 -5.67 4.58
C LEU A 73 -1.12 -6.49 3.97
N GLN A 74 -1.79 -7.27 4.81
CA GLN A 74 -2.94 -8.10 4.41
C GLN A 74 -4.15 -7.84 5.31
N ALA A 75 -3.90 -7.59 6.59
CA ALA A 75 -4.90 -7.31 7.63
C ALA A 75 -4.32 -6.29 8.61
N GLN A 76 -5.19 -5.66 9.40
CA GLN A 76 -4.81 -4.73 10.46
C GLN A 76 -3.88 -5.39 11.49
N VAL A 77 -4.02 -6.70 11.75
CA VAL A 77 -3.15 -7.47 12.64
C VAL A 77 -2.31 -8.48 11.85
N THR A 78 -1.00 -8.30 11.87
CA THR A 78 -0.02 -9.22 11.30
C THR A 78 0.81 -9.84 12.42
N ASP A 79 0.53 -11.11 12.73
CA ASP A 79 1.27 -11.89 13.74
C ASP A 79 2.18 -12.91 13.04
N LEU A 80 3.48 -12.65 13.07
CA LEU A 80 4.53 -13.54 12.57
C LEU A 80 5.23 -14.31 13.69
N ALA A 81 5.03 -13.90 14.94
CA ALA A 81 5.63 -14.51 16.12
C ALA A 81 4.75 -15.65 16.70
N GLY A 82 3.48 -15.74 16.28
CA GLY A 82 2.52 -16.73 16.77
C GLY A 82 2.11 -16.47 18.22
N LEU A 83 2.00 -15.21 18.60
CA LEU A 83 1.63 -14.78 19.95
C LEU A 83 0.12 -14.83 20.21
N LEU A 84 -0.69 -14.74 19.15
CA LEU A 84 -2.14 -14.63 19.24
C LEU A 84 -2.83 -15.90 18.76
N THR A 85 -3.88 -16.30 19.47
CA THR A 85 -4.84 -17.28 18.98
C THR A 85 -5.63 -16.71 17.79
N PRO A 86 -6.20 -17.57 16.92
CA PRO A 86 -7.05 -17.12 15.82
C PRO A 86 -8.22 -16.23 16.30
N GLU A 87 -8.80 -16.55 17.46
CA GLU A 87 -9.91 -15.83 18.06
C GLU A 87 -9.49 -14.43 18.54
N GLU A 88 -8.35 -14.32 19.23
CA GLU A 88 -7.79 -13.03 19.67
C GLU A 88 -7.42 -12.16 18.47
N LYS A 89 -6.77 -12.74 17.46
CA LYS A 89 -6.44 -12.04 16.22
C LYS A 89 -7.69 -11.52 15.52
N ALA A 90 -8.75 -12.32 15.43
CA ALA A 90 -10.01 -11.91 14.82
C ALA A 90 -10.69 -10.79 15.62
N SER A 91 -10.69 -10.89 16.95
CA SER A 91 -11.26 -9.86 17.84
C SER A 91 -10.53 -8.53 17.71
N LEU A 92 -9.20 -8.54 17.75
CA LEU A 92 -8.35 -7.35 17.56
C LEU A 92 -8.55 -6.75 16.17
N THR A 93 -8.59 -7.58 15.13
CA THR A 93 -8.83 -7.12 13.76
C THR A 93 -10.19 -6.43 13.62
N ALA A 94 -11.24 -7.01 14.20
CA ALA A 94 -12.58 -6.41 14.18
C ALA A 94 -12.64 -5.07 14.93
N LYS A 95 -11.95 -4.97 16.07
CA LYS A 95 -11.85 -3.74 16.85
C LYS A 95 -11.13 -2.63 16.07
N LEU A 96 -10.01 -2.95 15.43
CA LEU A 96 -9.26 -2.00 14.60
C LEU A 96 -10.07 -1.56 13.38
N ALA A 97 -10.81 -2.47 12.74
CA ALA A 97 -11.72 -2.13 11.65
C ALA A 97 -12.86 -1.19 12.12
N GLN A 98 -13.40 -1.39 13.32
CA GLN A 98 -14.40 -0.48 13.89
C GLN A 98 -13.81 0.91 14.17
N LEU A 99 -12.59 0.98 14.70
CA LEU A 99 -11.89 2.24 14.94
C LEU A 99 -11.70 3.03 13.64
N GLU A 100 -11.26 2.35 12.56
CA GLU A 100 -11.11 2.95 11.24
C GLU A 100 -12.46 3.46 10.70
N GLN A 101 -13.55 2.71 10.89
CA GLN A 101 -14.89 3.15 10.47
C GLN A 101 -15.41 4.37 11.24
N ASP A 102 -15.12 4.44 12.54
CA ASP A 102 -15.63 5.49 13.41
C ASP A 102 -14.83 6.79 13.30
N THR A 103 -13.50 6.68 13.18
CA THR A 103 -12.57 7.82 13.28
C THR A 103 -11.84 8.14 11.98
N GLY A 104 -11.77 7.18 11.05
CA GLY A 104 -10.95 7.25 9.84
C GLY A 104 -9.49 6.88 10.06
N SER A 105 -9.02 6.83 11.30
CA SER A 105 -7.62 6.51 11.62
C SER A 105 -7.28 5.05 11.36
N GLN A 106 -6.14 4.80 10.74
CA GLN A 106 -5.70 3.46 10.39
C GLN A 106 -4.68 2.96 11.40
N VAL A 107 -5.10 2.07 12.28
CA VAL A 107 -4.25 1.46 13.30
C VAL A 107 -3.91 0.02 12.91
N ALA A 108 -2.62 -0.30 12.83
CA ALA A 108 -2.12 -1.63 12.51
C ALA A 108 -1.21 -2.18 13.61
N VAL A 109 -1.20 -3.50 13.77
CA VAL A 109 -0.38 -4.23 14.73
C VAL A 109 0.53 -5.20 14.00
N LEU A 110 1.82 -5.15 14.29
CA LEU A 110 2.83 -6.05 13.75
C LEU A 110 3.58 -6.75 14.88
N LEU A 111 3.45 -8.07 14.95
CA LEU A 111 4.17 -8.90 15.91
C LEU A 111 5.24 -9.70 15.16
N VAL A 112 6.50 -9.47 15.52
CA VAL A 112 7.67 -10.13 14.93
C VAL A 112 8.52 -10.78 16.00
N ASP A 113 9.27 -11.79 15.59
CA ASP A 113 10.22 -12.47 16.46
C ASP A 113 11.34 -11.52 16.92
N SER A 114 11.96 -10.79 16.00
CA SER A 114 13.08 -9.88 16.28
C SER A 114 13.16 -8.84 15.16
N THR A 115 13.69 -7.65 15.47
CA THR A 115 14.07 -6.64 14.49
C THR A 115 15.56 -6.63 14.23
N GLU A 116 16.38 -7.46 14.87
CA GLU A 116 17.82 -7.48 14.60
C GLU A 116 18.13 -7.83 13.13
N PRO A 117 19.15 -7.18 12.53
CA PRO A 117 20.18 -6.33 13.15
C PRO A 117 19.80 -4.83 13.27
N GLU A 118 18.58 -4.44 12.92
CA GLU A 118 18.12 -3.04 12.93
C GLU A 118 17.42 -2.66 14.24
N ASP A 119 17.48 -1.37 14.61
CA ASP A 119 16.68 -0.87 15.73
C ASP A 119 15.19 -0.86 15.38
N ILE A 120 14.35 -1.13 16.38
CA ILE A 120 12.89 -1.20 16.21
C ILE A 120 12.31 0.09 15.62
N ALA A 121 12.89 1.27 15.88
CA ALA A 121 12.43 2.52 15.28
C ALA A 121 12.74 2.58 13.78
N ALA A 122 13.95 2.18 13.37
CA ALA A 122 14.32 2.12 11.96
C ALA A 122 13.48 1.09 11.20
N TYR A 123 13.21 -0.07 11.81
CA TYR A 123 12.33 -1.07 11.23
C TYR A 123 10.89 -0.57 11.12
N ALA A 124 10.35 0.08 12.16
CA ALA A 124 9.01 0.64 12.16
C ALA A 124 8.80 1.65 11.01
N ILE A 125 9.78 2.55 10.79
CA ILE A 125 9.76 3.50 9.65
C ILE A 125 9.67 2.76 8.32
N ARG A 126 10.50 1.74 8.10
CA ARG A 126 10.44 0.93 6.87
C ARG A 126 9.09 0.25 6.69
N VAL A 127 8.48 -0.21 7.79
CA VAL A 127 7.16 -0.85 7.75
C VAL A 127 6.10 0.17 7.33
N VAL A 128 6.00 1.31 8.01
CA VAL A 128 4.99 2.33 7.68
C VAL A 128 5.21 2.93 6.28
N ASP A 129 6.45 3.08 5.84
CA ASP A 129 6.78 3.54 4.49
C ASP A 129 6.32 2.58 3.39
N ASN A 130 6.41 1.27 3.64
CA ASN A 130 5.94 0.25 2.71
C ASN A 130 4.43 0.04 2.79
N TRP A 131 3.86 0.15 4.00
CA TRP A 131 2.44 -0.10 4.24
C TRP A 131 1.56 1.09 3.92
N LYS A 132 2.14 2.31 3.89
CA LYS A 132 1.46 3.56 3.61
C LYS A 132 0.23 3.78 4.51
N LEU A 133 0.37 3.51 5.80
CA LEU A 133 -0.72 3.61 6.76
C LEU A 133 -1.22 5.05 6.93
N GLY A 134 -2.51 5.21 7.19
CA GLY A 134 -3.17 6.51 7.34
C GLY A 134 -3.70 7.02 6.01
N ARG A 135 -4.61 7.99 6.05
CA ARG A 135 -5.14 8.65 4.84
C ARG A 135 -4.16 9.70 4.32
N GLU A 136 -4.05 9.79 3.00
CA GLU A 136 -3.32 10.89 2.33
C GLU A 136 -3.80 12.25 2.82
N ASP A 137 -2.87 13.19 3.03
CA ASP A 137 -3.08 14.55 3.57
C ASP A 137 -3.59 14.66 5.02
N VAL A 138 -4.09 13.57 5.62
CA VAL A 138 -4.56 13.54 7.02
C VAL A 138 -3.48 12.95 7.93
N ASP A 139 -2.69 12.00 7.45
CA ASP A 139 -1.58 11.38 8.18
C ASP A 139 -2.01 10.72 9.51
N ASP A 140 -3.19 10.09 9.51
CA ASP A 140 -3.81 9.48 10.69
C ASP A 140 -3.54 7.97 10.85
N GLY A 141 -2.32 7.56 10.51
CA GLY A 141 -1.83 6.19 10.65
C GLY A 141 -1.17 5.95 12.01
N VAL A 142 -1.35 4.75 12.57
CA VAL A 142 -0.59 4.29 13.74
C VAL A 142 -0.12 2.86 13.51
N LEU A 143 1.16 2.59 13.73
CA LEU A 143 1.70 1.24 13.78
C LEU A 143 2.10 0.91 15.21
N PHE A 144 1.56 -0.17 15.74
CA PHE A 144 2.05 -0.80 16.96
C PHE A 144 2.90 -2.02 16.61
N ILE A 145 4.19 -1.96 16.91
CA ILE A 145 5.12 -3.06 16.65
C ILE A 145 5.65 -3.67 17.93
N VAL A 146 5.76 -4.99 17.95
CA VAL A 146 6.35 -5.79 19.03
C VAL A 146 7.41 -6.72 18.45
N ALA A 147 8.61 -6.65 19.02
CA ALA A 147 9.72 -7.56 18.77
C ALA A 147 9.91 -8.46 20.00
N LEU A 148 9.45 -9.71 19.88
CA LEU A 148 9.31 -10.64 21.01
C LEU A 148 10.66 -11.01 21.67
N LYS A 149 11.63 -11.45 20.87
CA LYS A 149 12.96 -11.89 21.34
C LYS A 149 13.78 -10.71 21.87
N ASP A 150 13.57 -9.54 21.27
CA ASP A 150 14.28 -8.31 21.65
C ASP A 150 13.68 -7.69 22.93
N LYS A 151 12.46 -8.12 23.30
CA LYS A 151 11.63 -7.53 24.38
C LYS A 151 11.42 -6.04 24.21
N ARG A 152 11.17 -5.62 22.96
CA ARG A 152 10.97 -4.23 22.57
C ARG A 152 9.62 -4.06 21.91
N MET A 153 9.00 -2.93 22.16
CA MET A 153 7.75 -2.52 21.51
C MET A 153 7.79 -1.04 21.20
N ARG A 154 7.08 -0.63 20.15
CA ARG A 154 7.02 0.77 19.71
C ARG A 154 5.68 1.12 19.11
N PHE A 155 5.20 2.31 19.41
CA PHE A 155 4.17 2.99 18.61
C PHE A 155 4.87 3.96 17.65
N GLU A 156 4.55 3.85 16.37
CA GLU A 156 4.90 4.82 15.33
C GLU A 156 3.61 5.55 14.94
N ILE A 157 3.62 6.88 15.03
CA ILE A 157 2.42 7.71 14.96
C ILE A 157 2.57 8.66 13.77
N GLY A 158 1.54 8.75 12.94
CA GLY A 158 1.49 9.68 11.81
C GLY A 158 1.29 11.12 12.28
N TYR A 159 1.70 12.07 11.44
CA TYR A 159 1.68 13.50 11.81
C TYR A 159 0.30 14.02 12.23
N GLY A 160 -0.77 13.48 11.65
CA GLY A 160 -2.15 13.87 11.95
C GLY A 160 -2.61 13.52 13.36
N LEU A 161 -1.89 12.62 14.04
CA LEU A 161 -2.24 12.12 15.38
C LEU A 161 -1.22 12.53 16.44
N GLU A 162 -0.18 13.30 16.11
CA GLU A 162 0.79 13.81 17.10
C GLU A 162 0.13 14.75 18.13
N GLY A 163 -0.99 15.39 17.75
CA GLY A 163 -1.83 16.21 18.63
C GLY A 163 -2.51 15.40 19.74
N ALA A 164 -3.30 14.38 19.39
CA ALA A 164 -3.91 13.47 20.37
C ALA A 164 -2.90 12.60 21.10
N ILE A 165 -1.90 12.11 20.36
CA ILE A 165 -0.98 11.07 20.81
C ILE A 165 0.47 11.57 20.72
N PRO A 166 0.87 12.53 21.57
CA PRO A 166 2.28 12.88 21.69
C PRO A 166 3.12 11.67 22.13
N ASP A 167 4.39 11.65 21.74
CA ASP A 167 5.37 10.62 22.12
C ASP A 167 5.38 10.32 23.63
N ALA A 168 5.26 11.35 24.47
CA ALA A 168 5.22 11.18 25.92
C ALA A 168 3.98 10.40 26.41
N ARG A 169 2.84 10.55 25.73
CA ARG A 169 1.59 9.82 26.04
C ARG A 169 1.69 8.37 25.54
N ALA A 170 2.15 8.17 24.30
CA ALA A 170 2.40 6.85 23.75
C ALA A 170 3.39 6.05 24.61
N LYS A 171 4.48 6.69 25.06
CA LYS A 171 5.47 6.07 25.95
C LYS A 171 4.85 5.67 27.28
N ARG A 172 4.01 6.53 27.86
CA ARG A 172 3.30 6.19 29.10
C ARG A 172 2.37 4.99 28.91
N ILE A 173 1.64 4.91 27.80
CA ILE A 173 0.79 3.75 27.50
C ILE A 173 1.63 2.47 27.47
N ILE A 174 2.76 2.49 26.76
CA ILE A 174 3.68 1.34 26.73
C ILE A 174 4.14 0.97 28.14
N ASP A 175 4.66 1.92 28.91
CA ASP A 175 5.33 1.62 30.18
C ASP A 175 4.33 1.24 31.29
N THR A 176 3.13 1.83 31.31
CA THR A 176 2.14 1.70 32.40
C THR A 176 0.99 0.75 32.11
N ILE A 177 0.66 0.52 30.84
CA ILE A 177 -0.46 -0.34 30.44
C ILE A 177 0.09 -1.61 29.79
N VAL A 178 0.85 -1.49 28.69
CA VAL A 178 1.21 -2.65 27.87
C VAL A 178 2.30 -3.51 28.54
N ALA A 179 3.40 -2.90 28.97
CA ALA A 179 4.56 -3.61 29.51
C ALA A 179 4.21 -4.50 30.73
N PRO A 180 3.36 -4.07 31.70
CA PRO A 180 2.92 -4.94 32.79
C PRO A 180 2.23 -6.23 32.33
N HIS A 181 1.38 -6.20 31.31
CA HIS A 181 0.74 -7.40 30.76
C HIS A 181 1.76 -8.32 30.09
N PHE A 182 2.69 -7.74 29.33
CA PHE A 182 3.76 -8.48 28.66
C PHE A 182 4.72 -9.17 29.64
N ARG A 183 5.00 -8.55 30.80
CA ARG A 183 5.76 -9.20 31.89
C ARG A 183 5.06 -10.40 32.50
N GLN A 184 3.72 -10.42 32.45
CA GLN A 184 2.89 -11.51 32.95
C GLN A 184 2.66 -12.60 31.89
N GLY A 185 3.14 -12.41 30.66
CA GLY A 185 2.90 -13.32 29.53
C GLY A 185 1.53 -13.17 28.89
N ASP A 186 0.76 -12.13 29.26
CA ASP A 186 -0.57 -11.86 28.72
C ASP A 186 -0.47 -10.89 27.54
N PHE A 187 0.02 -11.38 26.40
CA PHE A 187 0.32 -10.55 25.24
C PHE A 187 -0.94 -9.97 24.59
N ALA A 188 -1.99 -10.78 24.44
CA ALA A 188 -3.24 -10.37 23.80
C ALA A 188 -3.93 -9.25 24.61
N ALA A 189 -4.04 -9.39 25.93
CA ALA A 189 -4.63 -8.34 26.76
C ALA A 189 -3.77 -7.07 26.77
N GLY A 190 -2.44 -7.21 26.77
CA GLY A 190 -1.54 -6.05 26.67
C GLY A 190 -1.71 -5.27 25.37
N ILE A 191 -1.83 -5.97 24.24
CA ILE A 191 -2.10 -5.37 22.92
C ILE A 191 -3.48 -4.70 22.91
N ASP A 192 -4.52 -5.40 23.37
CA ASP A 192 -5.88 -4.87 23.40
C ASP A 192 -6.02 -3.63 24.28
N ALA A 193 -5.38 -3.63 25.46
CA ALA A 193 -5.37 -2.50 26.38
C ALA A 193 -4.59 -1.31 25.80
N GLY A 194 -3.47 -1.56 25.12
CA GLY A 194 -2.71 -0.54 24.39
C GLY A 194 -3.54 0.12 23.30
N ILE A 195 -4.20 -0.69 22.45
CA ILE A 195 -5.09 -0.21 21.39
C ILE A 195 -6.27 0.58 21.97
N SER A 196 -6.88 0.10 23.07
CA SER A 196 -7.98 0.81 23.74
C SER A 196 -7.56 2.19 24.22
N ALA A 197 -6.36 2.31 24.77
CA ALA A 197 -5.83 3.58 25.24
C ALA A 197 -5.56 4.55 24.08
N ILE A 198 -5.09 4.04 22.95
CA ILE A 198 -4.91 4.82 21.71
C ILE A 198 -6.26 5.27 21.15
N ASP A 199 -7.23 4.35 21.02
CA ASP A 199 -8.60 4.65 20.56
C ASP A 199 -9.25 5.78 21.36
N ALA A 200 -9.12 5.74 22.69
CA ALA A 200 -9.64 6.79 23.56
C ALA A 200 -8.99 8.17 23.33
N LEU A 201 -7.71 8.22 22.91
CA LEU A 201 -7.05 9.47 22.57
C LEU A 201 -7.49 9.98 21.19
N VAL A 202 -7.57 9.10 20.19
CA VAL A 202 -8.02 9.44 18.83
C VAL A 202 -9.43 10.00 18.84
N ARG A 203 -10.37 9.36 19.56
CA ARG A 203 -11.76 9.83 19.67
C ARG A 203 -11.90 11.18 20.40
N GLY A 204 -10.90 11.57 21.17
CA GLY A 204 -10.83 12.88 21.81
C GLY A 204 -10.40 14.01 20.87
N GLU A 205 -9.92 13.68 19.67
CA GLU A 205 -9.44 14.63 18.67
C GLU A 205 -10.46 14.84 17.56
N ASN A 206 -10.52 16.07 17.06
CA ASN A 206 -11.51 16.49 16.07
C ASN A 206 -10.95 16.28 14.66
N LEU A 207 -10.76 15.01 14.29
CA LEU A 207 -10.23 14.62 12.98
C LEU A 207 -11.31 14.78 11.89
N PRO A 208 -10.92 15.06 10.63
CA PRO A 208 -11.86 15.08 9.51
C PRO A 208 -12.63 13.76 9.43
N GLU A 209 -13.96 13.84 9.36
CA GLU A 209 -14.82 12.65 9.34
C GLU A 209 -14.34 11.65 8.28
N PRO A 210 -14.32 10.34 8.60
CA PRO A 210 -14.03 9.33 7.61
C PRO A 210 -15.00 9.49 6.43
N GLN A 211 -14.46 9.77 5.25
CA GLN A 211 -15.23 9.67 4.03
C GLN A 211 -15.61 8.21 3.91
N ARG A 212 -16.87 7.88 4.22
CA ARG A 212 -17.41 6.56 3.94
C ARG A 212 -17.18 6.33 2.45
N ARG A 213 -16.27 5.42 2.11
CA ARG A 213 -16.26 4.79 0.79
C ARG A 213 -17.61 4.08 0.70
N SER A 214 -18.64 4.79 0.27
CA SER A 214 -19.83 4.15 -0.25
C SER A 214 -19.33 3.18 -1.31
N GLY A 215 -19.68 1.91 -1.15
CA GLY A 215 -19.34 0.83 -2.06
C GLY A 215 -20.04 0.98 -3.41
N ASP A 216 -19.90 2.16 -4.02
CA ASP A 216 -20.29 2.47 -5.39
C ASP A 216 -19.11 2.20 -6.35
N ASP A 217 -18.11 1.42 -5.89
CA ASP A 217 -17.24 0.61 -6.76
C ASP A 217 -17.97 -0.66 -7.22
N GLU A 218 -19.30 -0.59 -7.36
CA GLU A 218 -19.96 -1.31 -8.44
C GLU A 218 -19.28 -0.82 -9.70
N LEU A 219 -18.42 -1.67 -10.30
CA LEU A 219 -17.72 -1.47 -11.57
C LEU A 219 -18.35 -0.30 -12.30
N ASN A 220 -17.66 0.84 -12.42
CA ASN A 220 -18.20 2.06 -13.02
C ASN A 220 -18.50 1.80 -14.51
N ILE A 221 -19.51 0.99 -14.80
CA ILE A 221 -19.93 0.54 -16.12
C ILE A 221 -20.37 1.79 -16.88
N ALA A 222 -20.94 2.78 -16.18
CA ALA A 222 -21.24 4.10 -16.71
C ALA A 222 -19.98 4.86 -17.19
N GLY A 223 -18.87 4.80 -16.44
CA GLY A 223 -17.58 5.39 -16.83
C GLY A 223 -16.82 4.56 -17.89
N MET A 224 -17.05 3.25 -17.93
CA MET A 224 -16.49 2.33 -18.93
C MET A 224 -17.35 2.22 -20.20
N LEU A 225 -18.58 2.72 -20.23
CA LEU A 225 -19.47 2.73 -21.40
C LEU A 225 -18.80 3.27 -22.67
N PRO A 226 -18.08 4.41 -22.67
CA PRO A 226 -17.41 4.88 -23.87
C PRO A 226 -16.28 3.94 -24.32
N VAL A 227 -15.54 3.34 -23.39
CA VAL A 227 -14.47 2.37 -23.70
C VAL A 227 -15.05 1.06 -24.23
N ILE A 228 -16.10 0.53 -23.59
CA ILE A 228 -16.82 -0.67 -24.02
C ILE A 228 -17.49 -0.45 -25.39
N LEU A 229 -18.03 0.74 -25.65
CA LEU A 229 -18.59 1.11 -26.95
C LEU A 229 -17.50 1.15 -28.03
N ILE A 230 -16.34 1.76 -27.76
CA ILE A 230 -15.23 1.79 -28.71
C ILE A 230 -14.70 0.38 -28.97
N VAL A 231 -14.46 -0.41 -27.92
CA VAL A 231 -13.98 -1.79 -28.04
C VAL A 231 -14.98 -2.65 -28.78
N SER A 232 -16.28 -2.55 -28.49
CA SER A 232 -17.31 -3.32 -29.20
C SER A 232 -17.48 -2.89 -30.66
N LEU A 233 -17.31 -1.60 -30.99
CA LEU A 233 -17.35 -1.11 -32.37
C LEU A 233 -16.16 -1.64 -33.19
N VAL A 234 -14.96 -1.62 -32.60
CA VAL A 234 -13.73 -2.11 -33.22
C VAL A 234 -13.76 -3.63 -33.37
N LEU A 235 -14.18 -4.35 -32.32
CA LEU A 235 -14.27 -5.81 -32.33
C LEU A 235 -15.40 -6.29 -33.25
N GLY A 236 -16.54 -5.59 -33.29
CA GLY A 236 -17.64 -5.84 -34.22
C GLY A 236 -17.25 -5.59 -35.67
N GLY A 237 -16.45 -4.56 -35.95
CA GLY A 237 -15.87 -4.30 -37.27
C GLY A 237 -14.89 -5.42 -37.70
N LEU A 238 -14.09 -5.92 -36.76
CA LEU A 238 -13.13 -6.99 -37.02
C LEU A 238 -13.81 -8.34 -37.24
N LEU A 239 -14.84 -8.68 -36.46
CA LEU A 239 -15.66 -9.89 -36.68
C LEU A 239 -16.44 -9.82 -38.01
N ARG A 240 -16.89 -8.62 -38.41
CA ARG A 240 -17.55 -8.39 -39.71
C ARG A 240 -16.60 -8.58 -40.89
N SER A 241 -15.32 -8.28 -40.70
CA SER A 241 -14.26 -8.51 -41.70
C SER A 241 -13.94 -9.99 -41.91
N ILE A 242 -14.28 -10.88 -40.97
CA ILE A 242 -13.95 -12.31 -41.03
C ILE A 242 -15.13 -13.16 -41.52
N MET A 243 -16.39 -12.75 -41.30
CA MET A 243 -17.57 -13.63 -41.48
C MET A 243 -18.49 -13.30 -42.67
N GLY A 244 -18.22 -12.25 -43.45
CA GLY A 244 -19.07 -11.86 -44.59
C GLY A 244 -20.42 -11.22 -44.20
N THR A 245 -21.12 -10.65 -45.19
CA THR A 245 -22.21 -9.67 -45.00
C THR A 245 -23.55 -10.26 -44.52
N LEU A 246 -23.78 -11.56 -44.67
CA LEU A 246 -25.07 -12.21 -44.39
C LEU A 246 -25.20 -12.75 -42.96
N PRO A 247 -24.20 -13.47 -42.40
CA PRO A 247 -24.22 -13.88 -41.00
C PRO A 247 -24.01 -12.70 -40.04
N GLY A 248 -23.20 -11.72 -40.45
CA GLY A 248 -22.91 -10.52 -39.65
C GLY A 248 -24.13 -9.61 -39.42
N ALA A 249 -25.07 -9.56 -40.37
CA ALA A 249 -26.31 -8.80 -40.23
C ALA A 249 -27.29 -9.47 -39.25
N LEU A 250 -27.31 -10.80 -39.20
CA LEU A 250 -28.12 -11.56 -38.24
C LEU A 250 -27.61 -11.39 -36.81
N THR A 251 -26.30 -11.44 -36.60
CA THR A 251 -25.72 -11.26 -35.25
C THR A 251 -25.86 -9.84 -34.75
N THR A 252 -25.63 -8.82 -35.60
CA THR A 252 -25.87 -7.42 -35.19
C THR A 252 -27.34 -7.12 -34.95
N GLY A 253 -28.26 -7.67 -35.74
CA GLY A 253 -29.71 -7.55 -35.52
C GLY A 253 -30.16 -8.19 -34.21
N ALA A 254 -29.67 -9.39 -33.89
CA ALA A 254 -29.99 -10.08 -32.64
C ALA A 254 -29.44 -9.33 -31.42
N ILE A 255 -28.19 -8.86 -31.47
CA ILE A 255 -27.57 -8.11 -30.37
C ILE A 255 -28.30 -6.78 -30.15
N THR A 256 -28.59 -6.05 -31.21
CA THR A 256 -29.31 -4.77 -31.11
C THR A 256 -30.73 -4.97 -30.58
N GLY A 257 -31.41 -6.04 -31.00
CA GLY A 257 -32.75 -6.39 -30.51
C GLY A 257 -32.76 -6.76 -29.02
N VAL A 258 -31.79 -7.54 -28.56
CA VAL A 258 -31.66 -7.90 -27.13
C VAL A 258 -31.32 -6.68 -26.29
N ILE A 259 -30.42 -5.81 -26.77
CA ILE A 259 -30.09 -4.55 -26.09
C ILE A 259 -31.30 -3.62 -26.04
N ALA A 260 -32.05 -3.47 -27.13
CA ALA A 260 -33.27 -2.66 -27.15
C ALA A 260 -34.34 -3.21 -26.19
N TRP A 261 -34.50 -4.53 -26.11
CA TRP A 261 -35.43 -5.18 -25.18
C TRP A 261 -35.02 -4.98 -23.71
N LEU A 262 -33.72 -5.09 -23.39
CA LEU A 262 -33.19 -4.81 -22.05
C LEU A 262 -33.36 -3.35 -21.66
N LEU A 263 -33.10 -2.40 -22.55
CA LEU A 263 -33.28 -0.97 -22.29
C LEU A 263 -34.75 -0.60 -22.07
N VAL A 264 -35.68 -1.21 -22.82
CA VAL A 264 -37.12 -1.04 -22.60
C VAL A 264 -37.56 -1.68 -21.28
N GLY A 265 -36.98 -2.81 -20.89
CA GLY A 265 -37.20 -3.45 -19.60
C GLY A 265 -36.77 -2.59 -18.40
N ILE A 266 -35.62 -1.91 -18.52
CA ILE A 266 -35.10 -0.97 -17.52
C ILE A 266 -35.97 0.28 -17.40
N LEU A 267 -36.50 0.80 -18.51
CA LEU A 267 -37.41 1.95 -18.48
C LEU A 267 -38.79 1.58 -17.90
N GLY A 268 -39.26 0.35 -18.17
CA GLY A 268 -40.49 -0.19 -17.60
C GLY A 268 -40.40 -0.39 -16.09
N SER A 269 -39.26 -0.89 -15.57
CA SER A 269 -39.07 -1.06 -14.12
C SER A 269 -38.99 0.28 -13.39
N ALA A 270 -38.42 1.33 -13.99
CA ALA A 270 -38.39 2.67 -13.42
C ALA A 270 -39.80 3.26 -13.21
N ILE A 271 -40.75 3.01 -14.12
CA ILE A 271 -42.14 3.44 -13.98
C ILE A 271 -42.82 2.69 -12.82
N VAL A 272 -42.59 1.38 -12.68
CA VAL A 272 -43.14 0.58 -11.58
C VAL A 272 -42.62 1.06 -10.23
N VAL A 273 -41.31 1.29 -10.11
CA VAL A 273 -40.70 1.84 -8.88
C VAL A 273 -41.23 3.24 -8.58
N GLY A 274 -41.36 4.10 -9.61
CA GLY A 274 -41.95 5.43 -9.47
C GLY A 274 -43.41 5.38 -8.97
N LEU A 275 -44.22 4.44 -9.47
CA LEU A 275 -45.60 4.26 -9.03
C LEU A 275 -45.70 3.69 -7.61
N ILE A 276 -44.81 2.78 -7.21
CA ILE A 276 -44.74 2.25 -5.84
C ILE A 276 -44.31 3.37 -4.87
N ALA A 277 -43.28 4.14 -5.20
CA ALA A 277 -42.83 5.27 -4.38
C ALA A 277 -43.91 6.36 -4.26
N PHE A 278 -44.61 6.65 -5.36
CA PHE A 278 -45.75 7.56 -5.37
C PHE A 278 -46.90 7.03 -4.49
N ALA A 279 -47.23 5.74 -4.57
CA ALA A 279 -48.27 5.12 -3.76
C ALA A 279 -47.92 5.13 -2.26
N ILE A 280 -46.67 4.83 -1.89
CA ILE A 280 -46.19 4.91 -0.49
C ILE A 280 -46.27 6.37 0.01
N SER A 281 -45.85 7.34 -0.80
CA SER A 281 -45.95 8.76 -0.48
C SER A 281 -47.40 9.24 -0.34
N LEU A 282 -48.33 8.67 -1.12
CA LEU A 282 -49.76 9.00 -1.08
C LEU A 282 -50.48 8.33 0.11
N LEU A 283 -50.03 7.15 0.53
CA LEU A 283 -50.53 6.47 1.73
C LEU A 283 -50.02 7.14 3.02
N ASN A 284 -48.88 7.83 2.96
CA ASN A 284 -48.32 8.61 4.07
C ASN A 284 -48.80 10.07 4.15
N SER A 285 -49.50 10.59 3.14
CA SER A 285 -49.94 12.00 3.09
C SER A 285 -51.21 12.31 3.90
N GLY A 286 -51.78 11.31 4.58
CA GLY A 286 -53.02 11.43 5.37
C GLY A 286 -52.86 11.53 6.89
N ARG A 287 -51.64 11.59 7.44
CA ARG A 287 -51.42 11.64 8.90
C ARG A 287 -50.47 12.76 9.29
N SER A 288 -51.02 13.97 9.40
CA SER A 288 -50.30 15.16 9.84
C SER A 288 -49.86 15.06 11.31
N GLY A 289 -48.54 15.15 11.53
CA GLY A 289 -47.90 15.77 12.68
C GLY A 289 -47.90 14.99 14.01
N ILE A 290 -46.71 14.55 14.44
CA ILE A 290 -46.14 14.72 15.79
C ILE A 290 -44.66 14.29 15.73
N TRP A 291 -43.78 15.14 16.26
CA TRP A 291 -42.35 14.90 16.44
C TRP A 291 -42.07 13.86 17.52
N THR A 292 -41.22 12.85 17.27
CA THR A 292 -40.38 12.13 18.27
C THR A 292 -39.26 11.39 17.51
N SER A 293 -38.00 11.85 17.57
CA SER A 293 -36.93 11.31 18.42
C SER A 293 -37.13 9.86 18.89
N GLY A 294 -36.22 8.96 18.48
CA GLY A 294 -35.85 7.75 19.22
C GLY A 294 -36.76 6.52 19.13
N GLY A 295 -36.20 5.41 18.65
CA GLY A 295 -36.51 4.06 19.16
C GLY A 295 -37.39 3.14 18.30
N GLY A 296 -36.74 2.17 17.65
CA GLY A 296 -37.06 0.74 17.77
C GLY A 296 -38.36 0.18 17.17
N PHE A 297 -38.24 -0.42 15.98
CA PHE A 297 -38.89 -1.69 15.59
C PHE A 297 -37.90 -2.33 14.57
N GLY A 298 -37.26 -3.49 14.80
CA GLY A 298 -37.74 -4.69 15.46
C GLY A 298 -38.38 -5.63 14.43
N GLY A 299 -37.58 -6.15 13.49
CA GLY A 299 -38.03 -7.09 12.46
C GLY A 299 -36.89 -8.00 12.01
N GLY A 300 -36.67 -9.07 12.77
CA GLY A 300 -35.70 -10.12 12.45
C GLY A 300 -36.16 -10.96 11.25
N GLY A 301 -35.18 -11.30 10.42
CA GLY A 301 -35.33 -12.20 9.28
C GLY A 301 -33.94 -12.52 8.72
N GLY A 302 -33.24 -13.42 9.39
CA GLY A 302 -31.93 -13.89 8.94
C GLY A 302 -32.06 -14.75 7.69
N PHE A 303 -31.25 -14.42 6.69
CA PHE A 303 -30.72 -15.38 5.74
C PHE A 303 -29.21 -15.18 5.69
N GLY A 304 -28.50 -16.17 6.24
CA GLY A 304 -27.07 -16.29 6.10
C GLY A 304 -26.70 -16.55 4.65
N GLY A 305 -25.69 -15.82 4.20
CA GLY A 305 -24.98 -16.06 2.95
C GLY A 305 -23.55 -15.59 3.19
N GLY A 306 -22.73 -16.49 3.72
CA GLY A 306 -21.32 -16.24 3.96
C GLY A 306 -20.61 -15.84 2.66
N GLY A 307 -19.85 -14.77 2.78
CA GLY A 307 -18.91 -14.30 1.77
C GLY A 307 -17.92 -13.40 2.48
N PHE A 308 -16.94 -14.00 3.16
CA PHE A 308 -15.72 -13.29 3.53
C PHE A 308 -14.99 -12.94 2.22
N GLY A 309 -15.42 -11.85 1.60
CA GLY A 309 -14.70 -11.18 0.54
C GLY A 309 -13.49 -10.53 1.20
N GLY A 310 -12.36 -11.20 1.13
CA GLY A 310 -11.06 -10.62 1.49
C GLY A 310 -10.73 -9.46 0.56
N GLY A 311 -11.28 -8.29 0.87
CA GLY A 311 -10.65 -7.03 0.51
C GLY A 311 -9.41 -6.91 1.39
N GLY A 312 -8.22 -7.03 0.78
CA GLY A 312 -6.98 -6.86 1.53
C GLY A 312 -6.96 -5.49 2.20
N PHE A 313 -6.65 -5.46 3.50
CA PHE A 313 -6.38 -4.20 4.19
C PHE A 313 -5.14 -3.58 3.54
N GLY A 314 -5.27 -2.33 3.12
CA GLY A 314 -4.21 -1.56 2.46
C GLY A 314 -4.18 -0.16 3.04
N GLY A 315 -2.98 0.39 3.23
CA GLY A 315 -2.83 1.73 3.75
C GLY A 315 -3.31 2.81 2.77
N GLY A 316 -3.80 3.92 3.32
CA GLY A 316 -4.38 5.03 2.58
C GLY A 316 -3.40 6.10 2.07
N GLY A 317 -2.09 5.98 2.32
CA GLY A 317 -1.09 6.94 1.84
C GLY A 317 -0.49 7.90 2.89
N GLY A 318 -0.85 7.80 4.17
CA GLY A 318 -0.41 8.73 5.22
C GLY A 318 1.10 8.77 5.44
N GLY A 319 1.60 9.96 5.81
CA GLY A 319 2.98 10.27 6.15
C GLY A 319 3.32 10.09 7.62
N PHE A 320 4.57 9.72 7.90
CA PHE A 320 5.13 9.52 9.24
C PHE A 320 6.40 10.35 9.42
N GLY A 321 6.61 10.88 10.63
CA GLY A 321 7.75 11.74 10.94
C GLY A 321 8.88 11.13 11.74
N GLY A 322 8.76 9.87 12.18
CA GLY A 322 9.66 9.31 13.18
C GLY A 322 9.28 9.66 14.62
N GLY A 323 8.20 10.43 14.82
CA GLY A 323 7.54 10.63 16.10
C GLY A 323 6.95 9.32 16.58
N GLY A 324 7.51 8.78 17.65
CA GLY A 324 7.03 7.51 18.19
C GLY A 324 7.75 7.11 19.46
N ALA A 325 7.05 6.32 20.27
CA ALA A 325 7.52 5.91 21.57
C ALA A 325 7.95 4.45 21.59
N SER A 326 9.17 4.18 22.07
CA SER A 326 9.65 2.83 22.34
C SER A 326 9.67 2.50 23.84
N GLY A 327 9.50 1.22 24.14
CA GLY A 327 9.65 0.66 25.48
C GLY A 327 9.97 -0.83 25.43
N GLY A 328 10.14 -1.43 26.60
CA GLY A 328 10.46 -2.85 26.75
C GLY A 328 9.93 -3.40 28.05
N TRP A 329 9.94 -4.73 28.18
CA TRP A 329 9.36 -5.43 29.32
C TRP A 329 10.29 -6.45 29.98
#